data_AF-A0AAY5KCI7-F1
#
_entry.id   AF-A0AAY5KCI7-F1
#
_cell.length_a   1.000
_cell.length_b   1.000
_cell.length_c   1.000
_cell.angle_alpha   90.00
_cell.angle_beta   90.00
_cell.angle_gamma   90.00
#
_symmetry.space_group_name_H-M   'P 1'
#
loop_
_entity.id
_entity.type
_entity.pdbx_description
1 polymer ?
#
loop_
_entity_poly.entity_id
_entity_poly.type
_entity_poly.pdbx_seq_one_letter_code
_entity_poly.pdbx_strand_id
1 'polypeptide(L)'
;MTIRCTTSPQCLEAFLVKYRKVLQCLTFADQYSKMSLAKPVMRGLLGKRLRFHLPIAFALSLMAAAAFKFGVTEPRKRAYADFYKNYDATKEFNNMREAGIFESVRPTGK
;
A
#
# COMPACT_ATOMS: atom_id res chain seq x y z
N MET A 1 12.63 -49.59 -59.08
CA MET A 1 12.12 -50.74 -58.31
C MET A 1 11.93 -50.28 -56.88
N THR A 2 10.67 -50.14 -56.48
CA THR A 2 10.16 -49.64 -55.19
C THR A 2 10.58 -50.52 -54.01
N ILE A 3 11.04 -49.90 -52.91
CA ILE A 3 10.92 -50.48 -51.56
C ILE A 3 10.06 -49.54 -50.73
N ARG A 4 8.77 -49.90 -50.68
CA ARG A 4 7.77 -49.36 -49.78
C ARG A 4 8.04 -49.83 -48.35
N CYS A 5 7.43 -49.12 -47.40
CA CYS A 5 7.11 -49.54 -46.03
C CYS A 5 8.11 -49.18 -44.93
N THR A 6 8.25 -47.88 -44.61
CA THR A 6 8.46 -47.43 -43.22
C THR A 6 7.20 -46.83 -42.60
N THR A 7 6.02 -47.19 -43.12
CA THR A 7 4.73 -46.98 -42.47
C THR A 7 4.28 -48.29 -41.85
N SER A 8 4.93 -48.72 -40.77
CA SER A 8 4.30 -49.70 -39.87
C SER A 8 3.56 -48.92 -38.78
N PRO A 9 2.23 -49.08 -38.63
CA PRO A 9 1.49 -48.46 -37.53
C PRO A 9 1.99 -48.96 -36.16
N GLN A 10 2.71 -50.09 -36.13
CA GLN A 10 3.23 -50.71 -34.92
C GLN A 10 4.34 -49.88 -34.24
N CYS A 11 5.15 -49.14 -35.00
CA CYS A 11 6.27 -48.39 -34.42
C CYS A 11 5.84 -47.06 -33.78
N LEU A 12 4.81 -46.41 -34.34
CA LEU A 12 4.23 -45.20 -33.78
C LEU A 12 3.40 -45.49 -32.52
N GLU A 13 2.64 -46.59 -32.52
CA GLU A 13 1.89 -47.06 -31.34
C GLU A 13 2.83 -47.42 -30.18
N ALA A 14 3.97 -48.08 -30.45
CA ALA A 14 4.96 -48.38 -29.42
C ALA A 14 5.59 -47.12 -28.80
N PHE A 15 5.82 -46.09 -29.61
CA PHE A 15 6.32 -44.79 -29.14
C PHE A 15 5.25 -44.06 -28.31
N LEU A 16 4.02 -43.97 -28.78
CA LEU A 16 2.92 -43.32 -28.06
C LEU A 16 2.56 -44.04 -26.75
N VAL A 17 2.63 -45.37 -26.69
CA VAL A 17 2.46 -46.15 -25.45
C VAL A 17 3.59 -45.88 -24.46
N LYS A 18 4.84 -45.75 -24.93
CA LYS A 18 5.97 -45.40 -24.07
C LYS A 18 5.84 -43.98 -23.52
N TYR A 19 5.43 -43.01 -24.34
CA TYR A 19 5.18 -41.63 -23.90
C TYR A 19 3.99 -41.53 -22.94
N ARG A 20 2.89 -42.28 -23.18
CA ARG A 20 1.76 -42.37 -22.26
C ARG A 20 2.18 -42.93 -20.89
N LYS A 21 3.02 -43.96 -20.87
CA LYS A 21 3.50 -44.60 -19.63
C LYS A 21 4.48 -43.69 -18.86
N VAL A 22 5.32 -42.92 -19.55
CA VAL A 22 6.19 -41.90 -18.93
C VAL A 22 5.37 -40.74 -18.37
N LEU A 23 4.36 -40.26 -19.12
CA LEU A 23 3.47 -39.19 -18.65
C LEU A 23 2.65 -39.62 -17.42
N GLN A 24 2.22 -40.89 -17.38
CA GLN A 24 1.49 -41.45 -16.24
C GLN A 24 2.38 -41.68 -15.01
N CYS A 25 3.68 -41.95 -15.17
CA CYS A 25 4.64 -41.96 -14.07
C CYS A 25 4.92 -40.56 -13.51
N LEU A 26 5.01 -39.54 -14.37
CA LEU A 26 5.24 -38.15 -13.94
C LEU A 26 4.04 -37.58 -13.16
N THR A 27 2.80 -37.95 -13.55
CA THR A 27 1.60 -37.56 -12.78
C THR A 27 1.46 -38.34 -11.47
N PHE A 28 1.93 -39.59 -11.40
CA PHE A 28 1.96 -40.36 -10.14
C PHE A 28 2.99 -39.83 -9.14
N ALA A 29 4.17 -39.42 -9.61
CA ALA A 29 5.20 -38.78 -8.78
C ALA A 29 4.74 -37.42 -8.22
N ASP A 30 3.95 -36.66 -8.98
CA ASP A 30 3.38 -35.39 -8.53
C ASP A 30 2.23 -35.59 -7.52
N GLN A 31 1.49 -36.69 -7.59
CA GLN A 31 0.47 -37.06 -6.59
C GLN A 31 1.10 -37.51 -5.26
N TYR A 32 2.22 -38.24 -5.27
CA TYR A 32 2.90 -38.66 -4.03
C TYR A 32 3.54 -37.49 -3.27
N SER A 33 3.98 -36.44 -3.98
CA SER A 33 4.48 -35.19 -3.39
C SER A 33 3.40 -34.33 -2.72
N LYS A 34 2.10 -34.53 -2.98
CA LYS A 34 1.04 -33.73 -2.35
C LYS A 34 0.78 -34.11 -0.89
N MET A 35 1.16 -35.32 -0.47
CA MET A 35 1.07 -35.77 0.92
C MET A 35 2.23 -35.28 1.79
N SER A 36 3.31 -34.76 1.20
CA SER A 36 4.45 -34.18 1.91
C SER A 36 4.72 -32.77 1.39
N LEU A 37 4.27 -31.77 2.17
CA LEU A 37 4.40 -30.32 1.99
C LEU A 37 4.12 -29.78 0.56
N ALA A 38 3.01 -29.02 0.40
CA ALA A 38 2.69 -28.38 -0.87
C ALA A 38 3.86 -27.48 -1.36
N LYS A 39 4.30 -27.70 -2.60
CA LYS A 39 5.41 -26.93 -3.20
C LYS A 39 5.10 -25.43 -3.14
N PRO A 40 5.91 -24.61 -2.42
CA PRO A 40 5.70 -23.19 -2.34
C PRO A 40 5.97 -22.53 -3.70
N VAL A 41 5.29 -21.42 -3.96
CA VAL A 41 5.48 -20.66 -5.21
C VAL A 41 6.85 -19.98 -5.18
N MET A 42 7.79 -20.48 -6.00
CA MET A 42 9.17 -19.97 -6.09
C MET A 42 9.39 -18.87 -7.15
N ARG A 43 8.37 -18.53 -7.97
CA ARG A 43 8.48 -17.52 -9.04
C ARG A 43 7.45 -16.42 -8.88
N GLY A 44 7.85 -15.16 -9.17
CA GLY A 44 6.94 -14.01 -9.19
C GLY A 44 6.54 -13.44 -7.82
N LEU A 45 7.25 -13.80 -6.75
CA LEU A 45 7.00 -13.32 -5.37
C LEU A 45 7.04 -11.77 -5.28
N LEU A 46 7.98 -11.14 -5.98
CA LEU A 46 8.12 -9.67 -6.00
C LEU A 46 6.89 -8.98 -6.62
N GLY A 47 6.36 -9.51 -7.72
CA GLY A 47 5.20 -8.93 -8.41
C GLY A 47 3.90 -9.05 -7.61
N LYS A 48 3.77 -10.08 -6.75
CA LYS A 48 2.64 -10.21 -5.81
C LYS A 48 2.76 -9.21 -4.66
N ARG A 49 3.96 -9.08 -4.09
CA ARG A 49 4.24 -8.14 -3.00
C ARG A 49 4.09 -6.68 -3.45
N LEU A 50 4.53 -6.33 -4.66
CA LEU A 50 4.39 -4.97 -5.19
C LEU A 50 2.91 -4.59 -5.40
N ARG A 51 2.10 -5.48 -5.98
CA ARG A 51 0.66 -5.25 -6.16
C ARG A 51 -0.08 -5.10 -4.84
N PHE A 52 0.40 -5.74 -3.78
CA PHE A 52 -0.16 -5.61 -2.44
C PHE A 52 0.23 -4.28 -1.78
N HIS A 53 1.49 -3.85 -1.89
CA HIS A 53 1.97 -2.62 -1.25
C HIS A 53 1.54 -1.33 -1.94
N LEU A 54 1.29 -1.35 -3.25
CA LEU A 54 0.87 -0.17 -4.01
C LEU A 54 -0.40 0.50 -3.46
N PRO A 55 -1.53 -0.22 -3.28
CA PRO A 55 -2.73 0.38 -2.72
C PRO A 55 -2.57 0.73 -1.23
N ILE A 56 -1.79 -0.05 -0.47
CA ILE A 56 -1.54 0.21 0.96
C ILE A 56 -0.77 1.52 1.14
N ALA A 57 0.29 1.72 0.37
CA ALA A 57 1.07 2.95 0.42
C ALA A 57 0.23 4.17 0.05
N PHE A 58 -0.62 4.05 -0.98
CA PHE A 58 -1.55 5.11 -1.35
C PHE A 58 -2.56 5.42 -0.24
N ALA A 59 -3.19 4.40 0.33
CA ALA A 59 -4.15 4.58 1.43
C ALA A 59 -3.51 5.24 2.65
N LEU A 60 -2.30 4.79 3.03
CA LEU A 60 -1.55 5.37 4.14
C LEU A 60 -1.17 6.84 3.88
N SER A 61 -0.75 7.16 2.65
CA SER A 61 -0.40 8.55 2.30
C SER A 61 -1.60 9.49 2.36
N LEU A 62 -2.77 9.07 1.88
CA LEU A 62 -4.00 9.86 1.94
C LEU A 62 -4.50 10.00 3.38
N MET A 63 -4.41 8.93 4.18
CA MET A 63 -4.75 8.97 5.60
C MET A 63 -3.86 9.95 6.36
N ALA A 64 -2.55 9.90 6.14
CA ALA A 64 -1.60 10.83 6.75
C ALA A 64 -1.86 12.28 6.32
N ALA A 65 -2.13 12.52 5.03
CA ALA A 65 -2.48 13.84 4.53
C ALA A 65 -3.77 14.38 5.15
N ALA A 66 -4.81 13.54 5.28
CA ALA A 66 -6.06 13.90 5.95
C ALA A 66 -5.83 14.22 7.43
N ALA A 67 -5.10 13.35 8.14
CA ALA A 67 -4.77 13.56 9.55
C ALA A 67 -4.01 14.88 9.77
N PHE A 68 -3.07 15.23 8.91
CA PHE A 68 -2.34 16.49 9.00
C PHE A 68 -3.23 17.71 8.69
N LYS A 69 -4.11 17.58 7.68
CA LYS A 69 -5.03 18.67 7.33
C LYS A 69 -5.99 18.99 8.49
N PHE A 70 -6.67 17.97 9.02
CA PHE A 70 -7.64 18.15 10.10
C PHE A 70 -6.97 18.40 11.47
N GLY A 71 -5.82 17.77 11.74
CA GLY A 71 -5.14 17.90 13.03
C GLY A 71 -4.34 19.20 13.19
N VAL A 72 -3.80 19.76 12.11
CA VAL A 72 -2.90 20.92 12.20
C VAL A 72 -3.44 22.13 11.45
N THR A 73 -3.84 21.96 10.19
CA THR A 73 -4.12 23.14 9.34
C THR A 73 -5.47 23.79 9.66
N GLU A 74 -6.51 23.00 9.86
CA GLU A 74 -7.85 23.50 10.19
C GLU A 74 -7.96 24.15 11.58
N PRO A 75 -7.48 23.53 12.67
CA PRO A 75 -7.56 24.15 13.99
C PRO A 75 -6.73 25.43 14.07
N ARG A 76 -5.59 25.51 13.36
CA ARG A 76 -4.83 26.76 13.26
C ARG A 76 -5.65 27.85 12.59
N LYS A 77 -6.22 27.58 11.41
CA LYS A 77 -7.07 28.56 10.70
C LYS A 77 -8.28 28.99 11.54
N ARG A 78 -8.92 28.03 12.22
CA ARG A 78 -10.06 28.27 13.10
C ARG A 78 -9.67 29.13 14.31
N ALA A 79 -8.54 28.83 14.96
CA ALA A 79 -8.05 29.62 16.10
C ALA A 79 -7.78 31.08 15.72
N TYR A 80 -7.16 31.34 14.56
CA TYR A 80 -6.99 32.72 14.07
C TYR A 80 -8.34 33.38 13.78
N ALA A 81 -9.26 32.69 13.10
CA ALA A 81 -10.58 33.24 12.81
C ALA A 81 -11.36 33.56 14.10
N ASP A 82 -11.31 32.68 15.09
CA ASP A 82 -12.03 32.84 16.35
C ASP A 82 -11.41 33.92 17.25
N PHE A 83 -10.08 34.11 17.17
CA PHE A 83 -9.39 35.24 17.79
C PHE A 83 -9.93 36.57 17.22
N TYR A 84 -9.90 36.75 15.90
CA TYR A 84 -10.31 38.02 15.28
C TYR A 84 -11.81 38.31 15.35
N LYS A 85 -12.68 37.30 15.50
CA LYS A 85 -14.12 37.52 15.67
C LYS A 85 -14.48 38.23 16.97
N ASN A 86 -13.75 37.96 18.05
CA ASN A 86 -14.05 38.47 19.39
C ASN A 86 -13.01 39.49 19.88
N TYR A 87 -12.08 39.88 19.01
CA TYR A 87 -10.97 40.75 19.39
C TYR A 87 -11.41 42.22 19.43
N ASP A 88 -11.38 42.81 20.63
CA ASP A 88 -11.50 44.26 20.83
C ASP A 88 -10.11 44.83 21.17
N ALA A 89 -9.53 45.54 20.19
CA ALA A 89 -8.20 46.13 20.31
C ALA A 89 -8.09 47.13 21.46
N THR A 90 -9.17 47.85 21.79
CA THR A 90 -9.15 48.87 22.84
C THR A 90 -9.12 48.25 24.24
N LYS A 91 -9.87 47.17 24.44
CA LYS A 91 -9.87 46.40 25.68
C LYS A 91 -8.53 45.74 25.95
N GLU A 92 -7.95 45.09 24.95
CA GLU A 92 -6.65 44.43 25.10
C GLU A 92 -5.51 45.44 25.31
N PHE A 93 -5.59 46.59 24.64
CA PHE A 93 -4.69 47.70 24.87
C PHE A 93 -4.77 48.24 26.30
N ASN A 94 -5.98 48.44 26.83
CA ASN A 94 -6.16 48.92 28.21
C ASN A 94 -5.61 47.92 29.23
N ASN A 95 -5.83 46.61 29.03
CA ASN A 95 -5.24 45.56 29.87
C ASN A 95 -3.70 45.62 29.86
N MET A 96 -3.09 45.76 28.68
CA MET A 96 -1.62 45.86 28.55
C MET A 96 -1.06 47.17 29.11
N ARG A 97 -1.82 48.27 28.99
CA ARG A 97 -1.48 49.58 29.53
C ARG A 97 -1.50 49.59 31.05
N GLU A 98 -2.51 48.95 31.65
CA GLU A 98 -2.59 48.76 33.11
C GLU A 98 -1.49 47.84 33.64
N ALA A 99 -1.10 46.83 32.87
CA ALA A 99 0.05 45.98 33.16
C ALA A 99 1.41 46.72 33.06
N GLY A 100 1.43 47.96 32.56
CA GLY A 100 2.64 48.79 32.49
C GLY A 100 3.66 48.32 31.44
N ILE A 101 3.21 47.59 30.41
CA ILE A 101 4.07 47.09 29.33
C ILE A 101 4.51 48.21 28.37
N PHE A 102 3.68 49.26 28.25
CA PHE A 102 3.98 50.37 27.35
C PHE A 102 4.91 51.41 27.99
N GLU A 103 6.00 51.70 27.29
CA GLU A 103 6.87 52.84 27.62
C GLU A 103 6.24 54.18 27.23
N SER A 104 5.45 54.19 26.15
CA SER A 104 4.82 55.41 25.61
C SER A 104 3.53 55.83 26.31
N VAL A 105 2.82 54.90 26.97
CA VAL A 105 1.51 55.17 27.58
C VAL A 105 1.51 54.69 29.03
N ARG A 106 1.38 55.64 29.97
CA ARG A 106 1.37 55.34 31.40
C ARG A 106 0.04 54.69 31.82
N PRO A 107 0.06 53.78 32.81
CA PRO A 107 -1.16 53.25 33.43
C PRO A 107 -1.94 54.39 34.10
N THR A 108 -3.29 54.37 34.02
CA THR A 108 -4.14 55.41 34.63
C THR A 108 -4.10 55.43 36.16
N GLY A 109 -3.52 54.41 36.81
CA GLY A 109 -3.53 54.23 38.26
C GLY A 109 -2.27 54.70 39.04
N LYS A 110 -1.42 55.56 38.47
CA LYS A 110 -0.30 56.19 39.19
C LYS A 110 -0.23 57.69 38.93
#